data_AF-A0A7C1BRE1-F1
#
_entry.id   AF-A0A7C1BRE1-F1
#
_cell.length_a   1.000
_cell.length_b   1.000
_cell.length_c   1.000
_cell.angle_alpha   90.00
_cell.angle_beta   90.00
_cell.angle_gamma   90.00
#
_symmetry.space_group_name_H-M   'P 1'
#
loop_
_entity.id
_entity.type
_entity.pdbx_description
1 polymer ?
#
loop_
_entity_poly.entity_id
_entity_poly.type
_entity_poly.pdbx_seq_one_letter_code
_entity_poly.pdbx_strand_id
1 'polypeptide(L)'
;MAIKTWELDSGFKDEIMSEPGGENLTKCFQCSTCTLGCPLTEIVATYNPRKIIQMSLLGMRDEVLSNPDLWICLICQTCTARCPQDVRIADLLSAIRRVAEKEEKAGRLKIESHRPLFDKAFEHQLAKYGRLYDMGLAMEYYKGKEGGSFFKGLLTMSKDYKDFGMRMFKKGKMGPKAMFPEKVKDRAVVKKIFAEFSEG
;
A
#
# COMPACT_ATOMS: atom_id res chain seq x y z
N MET A 1 19.38 18.72 -8.01
CA MET A 1 18.97 19.08 -6.63
C MET A 1 20.19 18.89 -5.75
N ALA A 2 20.60 19.90 -4.99
CA ALA A 2 21.74 19.76 -4.08
C ALA A 2 21.26 19.03 -2.82
N ILE A 3 21.88 17.89 -2.49
CA ILE A 3 21.61 17.17 -1.24
C ILE A 3 22.33 17.92 -0.12
N LYS A 4 21.58 18.42 0.85
CA LYS A 4 22.14 19.10 2.01
C LYS A 4 22.39 18.07 3.10
N THR A 5 23.66 17.88 3.45
CA THR A 5 24.07 16.84 4.39
C THR A 5 23.49 17.01 5.80
N TRP A 6 23.15 18.24 6.20
CA TRP A 6 22.55 18.55 7.50
C TRP A 6 21.04 18.26 7.59
N GLU A 7 20.38 17.95 6.47
CA GLU A 7 18.97 17.55 6.44
C GLU A 7 18.81 16.01 6.48
N LEU A 8 19.92 15.25 6.47
CA LEU A 8 19.89 13.78 6.45
C LEU A 8 19.74 13.18 7.86
N ASP A 9 18.84 12.21 7.98
CA ASP A 9 18.60 11.42 9.19
C ASP A 9 19.38 10.10 9.11
N SER A 10 20.52 10.03 9.81
CA SER A 10 21.38 8.84 9.82
C SER A 10 20.72 7.61 10.46
N GLY A 11 19.72 7.80 11.33
CA GLY A 11 18.98 6.74 12.02
C GLY A 11 17.81 6.19 11.19
N PHE A 12 17.43 6.86 10.10
CA PHE A 12 16.28 6.47 9.29
C PHE A 12 16.36 5.03 8.75
N LYS A 13 17.56 4.60 8.33
CA LYS A 13 17.80 3.23 7.87
C LYS A 13 17.56 2.20 8.97
N ASP A 14 17.93 2.53 10.22
CA ASP A 14 17.83 1.63 11.36
C ASP A 14 16.36 1.50 11.80
N GLU A 15 15.60 2.60 11.73
CA GLU A 15 14.16 2.58 11.90
C GLU A 15 13.47 1.70 10.85
N ILE A 16 13.79 1.86 9.56
CA ILE A 16 13.23 0.99 8.51
C ILE A 16 13.60 -0.48 8.76
N MET A 17 14.83 -0.76 9.17
CA MET A 17 15.28 -2.13 9.47
C MET A 17 14.61 -2.74 10.70
N SER A 18 14.05 -1.92 11.60
CA SER A 18 13.24 -2.38 12.74
C SER A 18 11.81 -2.78 12.37
N GLU A 19 11.33 -2.38 11.18
CA GLU A 19 10.03 -2.78 10.67
C GLU A 19 10.08 -4.18 10.04
N PRO A 20 9.02 -5.00 10.21
CA PRO A 20 8.93 -6.29 9.54
C PRO A 20 9.07 -6.19 8.01
N GLY A 21 10.05 -6.90 7.45
CA GLY A 21 10.39 -6.88 6.02
C GLY A 21 11.42 -5.82 5.62
N GLY A 22 11.89 -4.99 6.55
CA GLY A 22 12.92 -3.97 6.31
C GLY A 22 14.36 -4.41 6.62
N GLU A 23 14.54 -5.60 7.21
CA GLU A 23 15.77 -6.05 7.88
C GLU A 23 16.98 -6.11 6.94
N ASN A 24 16.74 -6.32 5.64
CA ASN A 24 17.79 -6.50 4.63
C ASN A 24 18.14 -5.22 3.85
N LEU A 25 17.65 -4.05 4.27
CA LEU A 25 17.90 -2.76 3.59
C LEU A 25 19.37 -2.52 3.26
N THR A 26 20.27 -2.75 4.22
CA THR A 26 21.71 -2.47 4.11
C THR A 26 22.48 -3.43 3.20
N LYS A 27 21.85 -4.53 2.75
CA LYS A 27 22.45 -5.44 1.75
C LYS A 27 22.46 -4.86 0.33
N CYS A 28 21.73 -3.77 0.08
CA CYS A 28 21.59 -3.22 -1.26
C CYS A 28 22.88 -2.53 -1.75
N PHE A 29 23.52 -3.11 -2.76
CA PHE A 29 24.66 -2.54 -3.48
C PHE A 29 24.31 -1.80 -4.80
N GLN A 30 23.05 -1.40 -4.99
CA GLN A 30 22.61 -0.51 -6.09
C GLN A 30 22.74 -1.04 -7.55
N CYS A 31 22.71 -2.36 -7.78
CA CYS A 31 22.82 -2.97 -9.13
C CYS A 31 21.68 -2.68 -10.13
N SER A 32 20.57 -2.05 -9.72
CA SER A 32 19.40 -1.74 -10.56
C SER A 32 18.54 -2.91 -11.08
N THR A 33 18.79 -4.17 -10.70
CA THR A 33 17.95 -5.32 -11.10
C THR A 33 16.46 -5.12 -10.75
N CYS A 34 16.16 -4.51 -9.60
CA CYS A 34 14.80 -4.23 -9.17
C CYS A 34 14.08 -3.22 -10.07
N THR A 35 14.80 -2.24 -10.61
CA THR A 35 14.26 -1.21 -11.51
C THR A 35 14.01 -1.79 -12.91
N LEU A 36 14.98 -2.53 -13.45
CA LEU A 36 14.84 -3.17 -14.77
C LEU A 36 13.75 -4.24 -14.81
N GLY A 37 13.51 -4.94 -13.70
CA GLY A 37 12.46 -5.95 -13.59
C GLY A 37 11.08 -5.38 -13.26
N CYS A 38 10.94 -4.06 -13.03
CA CYS A 38 9.69 -3.48 -12.58
C CYS A 38 8.79 -3.11 -13.77
N PRO A 39 7.55 -3.64 -13.86
CA PRO A 39 6.62 -3.26 -14.92
C PRO A 39 6.18 -1.79 -14.82
N LEU A 40 6.26 -1.18 -13.64
CA LEU A 40 5.84 0.21 -13.44
C LEU A 40 6.87 1.23 -13.91
N THR A 41 8.16 0.90 -13.89
CA THR A 41 9.19 1.86 -14.32
C THR A 41 9.07 2.21 -15.82
N GLU A 42 8.50 1.30 -16.63
CA GLU A 42 8.20 1.57 -18.04
C GLU A 42 6.97 2.47 -18.25
N ILE A 43 6.04 2.47 -17.29
CA ILE A 43 4.75 3.18 -17.39
C ILE A 43 4.82 4.54 -16.68
N VAL A 44 5.51 4.59 -15.55
CA VAL A 44 5.63 5.76 -14.68
C VAL A 44 7.10 6.13 -14.59
N ALA A 45 7.53 7.10 -15.39
CA ALA A 45 8.93 7.48 -15.53
C ALA A 45 9.58 7.96 -14.22
N THR A 46 8.80 8.46 -13.27
CA THR A 46 9.29 8.90 -11.95
C THR A 46 9.55 7.74 -10.99
N TYR A 47 8.90 6.59 -11.21
CA TYR A 47 8.97 5.44 -10.31
C TYR A 47 10.27 4.65 -10.47
N ASN A 48 11.07 4.65 -9.40
CA ASN A 48 12.30 3.89 -9.36
C ASN A 48 12.54 3.28 -7.96
N PRO A 49 12.33 1.96 -7.78
CA PRO A 49 12.48 1.33 -6.47
C PRO A 49 13.92 1.37 -5.96
N ARG A 50 14.92 1.29 -6.85
CA ARG A 50 16.32 1.46 -6.47
C ARG A 50 16.58 2.85 -5.87
N LYS A 51 16.02 3.90 -6.47
CA LYS A 51 16.18 5.28 -5.99
C LYS A 51 15.57 5.45 -4.59
N ILE A 52 14.39 4.88 -4.34
CA ILE A 52 13.77 4.88 -3.01
C ILE A 52 14.68 4.22 -1.97
N ILE A 53 15.25 3.05 -2.29
CA ILE A 53 16.20 2.35 -1.42
C ILE A 53 17.46 3.19 -1.17
N GLN A 54 18.00 3.81 -2.22
CA GLN A 54 19.18 4.68 -2.10
C GLN A 54 18.92 5.88 -1.19
N MET A 55 17.80 6.57 -1.37
CA MET A 55 17.39 7.70 -0.54
C MET A 55 17.19 7.27 0.92
N SER A 56 16.64 6.07 1.14
CA SER A 56 16.47 5.48 2.48
C SER A 56 17.83 5.22 3.16
N LEU A 57 18.80 4.66 2.43
CA LEU A 57 20.15 4.43 2.95
C LEU A 57 20.91 5.73 3.25
N LEU A 58 20.64 6.79 2.49
CA LEU A 58 21.25 8.12 2.67
C LEU A 58 20.62 8.92 3.81
N GLY A 59 19.48 8.49 4.36
CA GLY A 59 18.78 9.22 5.41
C GLY A 59 17.88 10.34 4.90
N MET A 60 17.46 10.31 3.63
CA MET A 60 16.54 11.29 3.04
C MET A 60 15.09 10.98 3.47
N ARG A 61 14.82 11.10 4.78
CA ARG A 61 13.56 10.69 5.41
C ARG A 61 12.36 11.36 4.77
N ASP A 62 12.36 12.68 4.74
CA ASP A 62 11.21 13.46 4.29
C ASP A 62 10.93 13.20 2.81
N GLU A 63 11.97 13.12 1.97
CA GLU A 63 11.82 12.84 0.55
C GLU A 63 11.36 11.42 0.25
N VAL A 64 11.64 10.45 1.13
CA VAL A 64 11.15 9.07 0.97
C VAL A 64 9.70 8.95 1.43
N LEU A 65 9.38 9.44 2.63
CA LEU A 65 8.08 9.23 3.25
C LEU A 65 6.97 10.09 2.62
N SER A 66 7.31 11.29 2.12
CA SER A 66 6.38 12.14 1.38
C SER A 66 6.21 11.76 -0.09
N ASN A 67 6.99 10.80 -0.61
CA ASN A 67 7.00 10.46 -2.03
C ASN A 67 5.70 9.73 -2.45
N PRO A 68 4.86 10.30 -3.33
CA PRO A 68 3.67 9.61 -3.82
C PRO A 68 4.01 8.33 -4.60
N ASP A 69 5.18 8.26 -5.24
CA ASP A 69 5.63 7.09 -6.00
C ASP A 69 5.90 5.88 -5.09
N LEU A 70 6.09 6.07 -3.78
CA LEU A 70 6.17 4.94 -2.83
C LEU A 70 4.90 4.07 -2.88
N TRP A 71 3.75 4.69 -3.13
CA TRP A 71 2.43 4.06 -3.00
C TRP A 71 1.93 3.37 -4.26
N ILE A 72 2.60 3.55 -5.40
CA ILE A 72 2.19 2.92 -6.67
C ILE A 72 2.77 1.50 -6.83
N CYS A 73 3.77 1.10 -6.03
CA CYS A 73 4.31 -0.26 -6.05
C CYS A 73 3.17 -1.30 -5.86
N LEU A 74 3.10 -2.27 -6.77
CA LEU A 74 2.09 -3.33 -6.80
C LEU A 74 2.40 -4.50 -5.84
N ILE A 75 3.57 -4.50 -5.20
CA ILE A 75 4.04 -5.62 -4.35
C ILE A 75 3.99 -6.96 -5.13
N CYS A 76 4.36 -6.94 -6.41
CA CYS A 76 4.31 -8.15 -7.26
C CYS A 76 5.45 -9.14 -7.01
N GLN A 77 6.37 -8.84 -6.09
CA GLN A 77 7.52 -9.68 -5.68
C GLN A 77 8.58 -9.98 -6.77
N THR A 78 8.42 -9.49 -8.00
CA THR A 78 9.40 -9.69 -9.09
C THR A 78 10.81 -9.20 -8.74
N CYS A 79 10.91 -8.02 -8.12
CA CYS A 79 12.20 -7.45 -7.69
C CYS A 79 12.85 -8.26 -6.57
N THR A 80 12.06 -8.78 -5.63
CA THR A 80 12.50 -9.64 -4.54
C THR A 80 13.11 -10.93 -5.10
N ALA A 81 12.40 -11.62 -6.00
CA ALA A 81 12.83 -12.88 -6.57
C ALA A 81 14.14 -12.80 -7.38
N ARG A 82 14.43 -11.62 -7.96
CA ARG A 82 15.61 -11.40 -8.81
C ARG A 82 16.77 -10.71 -8.09
N CYS A 83 16.60 -10.32 -6.82
CA CYS A 83 17.64 -9.59 -6.11
C CYS A 83 18.84 -10.50 -5.80
N PRO A 84 20.06 -10.18 -6.30
CA PRO A 84 21.24 -11.01 -6.02
C PRO A 84 21.77 -10.87 -4.58
N GLN A 85 21.23 -9.93 -3.80
CA GLN A 85 21.61 -9.65 -2.41
C GLN A 85 20.47 -9.95 -1.42
N ASP A 86 19.37 -10.51 -1.92
CA ASP A 86 18.22 -10.88 -1.13
C ASP A 86 17.64 -9.74 -0.24
N VAL A 87 17.57 -8.52 -0.79
CA VAL A 87 17.09 -7.33 -0.07
C VAL A 87 15.59 -7.42 0.31
N ARG A 88 14.82 -8.34 -0.29
CA ARG A 88 13.35 -8.45 -0.09
C ARG A 88 12.62 -7.13 -0.43
N ILE A 89 12.93 -6.53 -1.59
CA ILE A 89 12.53 -5.16 -1.96
C ILE A 89 11.02 -4.88 -1.81
N ALA A 90 10.14 -5.80 -2.17
CA ALA A 90 8.70 -5.56 -2.05
C ALA A 90 8.25 -5.44 -0.57
N ASP A 91 8.85 -6.24 0.30
CA ASP A 91 8.59 -6.23 1.74
C ASP A 91 9.22 -4.97 2.37
N LEU A 92 10.43 -4.60 1.92
CA LEU A 92 11.11 -3.36 2.31
C LEU A 92 10.30 -2.11 1.96
N LEU A 93 9.73 -2.03 0.75
CA LEU A 93 8.86 -0.90 0.40
C LEU A 93 7.58 -0.88 1.26
N SER A 94 7.09 -2.03 1.70
CA SER A 94 5.97 -2.12 2.63
C SER A 94 6.36 -1.66 4.04
N ALA A 95 7.57 -2.00 4.50
CA ALA A 95 8.15 -1.48 5.74
C ALA A 95 8.24 0.06 5.72
N ILE A 96 8.76 0.65 4.64
CA ILE A 96 8.84 2.11 4.47
C ILE A 96 7.43 2.75 4.51
N ARG A 97 6.42 2.12 3.87
CA ARG A 97 5.02 2.58 3.95
C ARG A 97 4.49 2.59 5.38
N ARG A 98 4.81 1.58 6.20
CA ARG A 98 4.40 1.56 7.62
C ARG A 98 5.04 2.69 8.41
N VAL A 99 6.32 3.00 8.17
CA VAL A 99 6.96 4.19 8.76
C VAL A 99 6.19 5.45 8.36
N ALA A 100 5.89 5.63 7.07
CA ALA A 100 5.12 6.79 6.60
C ALA A 100 3.73 6.89 7.26
N GLU A 101 3.03 5.76 7.45
CA GLU A 101 1.74 5.75 8.15
C GLU A 101 1.85 6.05 9.65
N LYS A 102 2.92 5.61 10.31
CA LYS A 102 3.20 5.95 11.72
C LYS A 102 3.42 7.46 11.88
N GLU A 103 4.18 8.05 10.96
CA GLU A 103 4.43 9.49 10.90
C GLU A 103 3.17 10.32 10.59
N GLU A 104 2.31 9.84 9.68
CA GLU A 104 1.01 10.47 9.41
C GLU A 104 0.11 10.42 10.64
N LYS A 105 0.05 9.28 11.34
CA LYS A 105 -0.70 9.15 12.61
C LYS A 105 -0.17 10.09 13.69
N ALA A 106 1.14 10.35 13.70
CA ALA A 106 1.77 11.31 14.61
C ALA A 106 1.59 12.78 14.17
N GLY A 107 0.96 13.03 13.02
CA GLY A 107 0.72 14.38 12.49
C GLY A 107 1.96 15.07 11.91
N ARG A 108 3.04 14.32 11.65
CA ARG A 108 4.32 14.87 11.15
C ARG A 108 4.39 14.96 9.62
N LEU A 109 3.60 14.15 8.92
CA LEU A 109 3.46 14.20 7.47
C LEU A 109 2.01 13.96 7.04
N LYS A 110 1.72 14.26 5.78
CA LYS A 110 0.44 13.97 5.14
C LYS A 110 0.66 13.10 3.91
N ILE A 111 0.06 11.92 3.87
CA ILE A 111 0.17 11.03 2.72
C ILE A 111 -0.82 11.51 1.65
N GLU A 112 -0.32 11.83 0.45
CA GLU A 112 -1.18 12.27 -0.66
C GLU A 112 -1.90 11.10 -1.35
N SER A 113 -1.41 9.87 -1.14
CA SER A 113 -1.97 8.67 -1.75
C SER A 113 -3.28 8.25 -1.09
N HIS A 114 -4.23 7.78 -1.91
CA HIS A 114 -5.45 7.13 -1.44
C HIS A 114 -5.24 5.66 -1.04
N ARG A 115 -4.02 5.13 -1.22
CA ARG A 115 -3.70 3.71 -0.99
C ARG A 115 -3.89 3.29 0.48
N PRO A 116 -3.42 4.03 1.51
CA PRO A 116 -3.68 3.67 2.91
C PRO A 116 -5.16 3.60 3.25
N LEU A 117 -5.98 4.47 2.64
CA LEU A 117 -7.42 4.45 2.83
C LEU A 117 -8.04 3.17 2.27
N PHE A 118 -7.62 2.78 1.06
CA PHE A 118 -8.07 1.53 0.44
C PHE A 118 -7.64 0.32 1.27
N ASP A 119 -6.38 0.27 1.70
CA ASP A 119 -5.83 -0.87 2.45
C ASP A 119 -6.57 -1.03 3.80
N LYS A 120 -6.85 0.07 4.53
CA LYS A 120 -7.68 0.05 5.75
C LYS A 120 -9.09 -0.46 5.50
N ALA A 121 -9.75 -0.01 4.43
CA ALA A 121 -11.09 -0.47 4.07
C ALA A 121 -11.07 -1.96 3.71
N PHE A 122 -10.07 -2.41 2.96
CA PHE A 122 -9.87 -3.80 2.58
C PHE A 122 -9.67 -4.71 3.80
N GLU A 123 -8.77 -4.34 4.70
CA GLU A 123 -8.53 -5.05 5.96
C GLU A 123 -9.78 -5.12 6.82
N HIS A 124 -10.53 -4.02 6.94
CA HIS A 124 -11.78 -4.01 7.70
C HIS A 124 -12.81 -4.99 7.11
N GLN A 125 -12.96 -5.08 5.78
CA GLN A 125 -13.84 -6.08 5.17
C GLN A 125 -13.39 -7.51 5.47
N LEU A 126 -12.09 -7.79 5.38
CA LEU A 126 -11.53 -9.11 5.68
C LEU A 126 -11.72 -9.49 7.15
N ALA A 127 -11.39 -8.60 8.09
CA ALA A 127 -11.57 -8.82 9.51
C ALA A 127 -13.05 -9.06 9.86
N LYS A 128 -13.96 -8.31 9.20
CA LYS A 128 -15.39 -8.38 9.46
C LYS A 128 -16.06 -9.62 8.86
N TYR A 129 -15.74 -10.02 7.64
CA TYR A 129 -16.47 -11.07 6.93
C TYR A 129 -15.67 -12.36 6.73
N GLY A 130 -14.35 -12.33 6.94
CA GLY A 130 -13.43 -13.44 6.66
C GLY A 130 -13.14 -13.63 5.18
N ARG A 131 -13.75 -12.81 4.32
CA ARG A 131 -13.55 -12.76 2.87
C ARG A 131 -13.80 -11.35 2.40
N LEU A 132 -13.32 -11.04 1.20
CA LEU A 132 -13.58 -9.74 0.60
C LEU A 132 -15.07 -9.62 0.23
N TYR A 133 -15.70 -8.54 0.69
CA TYR A 133 -17.02 -8.11 0.26
C TYR A 133 -16.85 -6.84 -0.59
N ASP A 134 -16.83 -7.01 -1.91
CA ASP A 134 -16.45 -5.96 -2.87
C ASP A 134 -17.30 -4.70 -2.75
N MET A 135 -18.61 -4.83 -2.54
CA MET A 135 -19.50 -3.67 -2.37
C MET A 135 -19.27 -2.95 -1.04
N GLY A 136 -18.97 -3.68 0.04
CA GLY A 136 -18.60 -3.08 1.32
C GLY A 136 -17.29 -2.29 1.22
N LEU A 137 -16.28 -2.88 0.58
CA LEU A 137 -15.01 -2.23 0.29
C LEU A 137 -15.23 -0.95 -0.53
N ALA A 138 -15.96 -1.03 -1.65
CA ALA A 138 -16.20 0.11 -2.51
C ALA A 138 -16.91 1.24 -1.75
N MET A 139 -17.99 0.94 -1.03
CA MET A 139 -18.70 1.96 -0.25
C MET A 139 -17.82 2.63 0.80
N GLU A 140 -17.00 1.86 1.53
CA GLU A 140 -16.12 2.38 2.57
C GLU A 140 -14.99 3.25 2.01
N TYR A 141 -14.33 2.76 0.95
CA TYR A 141 -13.28 3.50 0.26
C TYR A 141 -13.80 4.82 -0.33
N TYR A 142 -14.90 4.78 -1.09
CA TYR A 142 -15.44 6.00 -1.72
C TYR A 142 -16.00 7.00 -0.71
N LYS A 143 -16.60 6.53 0.39
CA LYS A 143 -16.98 7.39 1.51
C LYS A 143 -15.76 8.09 2.11
N GLY A 144 -14.68 7.35 2.35
CA GLY A 144 -13.44 7.92 2.90
C GLY A 144 -12.78 8.92 1.95
N LYS A 145 -12.75 8.61 0.65
CA LYS A 145 -12.19 9.46 -0.41
C LYS A 145 -12.89 10.82 -0.48
N GLU A 146 -14.20 10.84 -0.23
CA GLU A 146 -15.03 12.05 -0.22
C GLU A 146 -15.17 12.69 1.17
N GLY A 147 -14.17 12.52 2.04
CA GLY A 147 -14.12 13.18 3.35
C GLY A 147 -15.18 12.68 4.34
N GLY A 148 -15.66 11.44 4.18
CA GLY A 148 -16.65 10.82 5.06
C GLY A 148 -18.10 10.97 4.61
N SER A 149 -18.38 11.74 3.55
CA SER A 149 -19.74 11.93 3.02
C SER A 149 -20.22 10.69 2.27
N PHE A 150 -21.18 9.97 2.85
CA PHE A 150 -21.76 8.77 2.23
C PHE A 150 -22.46 9.09 0.90
N PHE A 151 -23.25 10.16 0.85
CA PHE A 151 -23.99 10.54 -0.35
C PHE A 151 -23.05 10.90 -1.52
N LYS A 152 -22.02 11.70 -1.23
CA LYS A 152 -21.01 12.09 -2.23
C LYS A 152 -20.20 10.87 -2.68
N GLY A 153 -19.78 10.02 -1.74
CA GLY A 153 -19.08 8.76 -2.03
C GLY A 153 -19.89 7.84 -2.96
N LEU A 154 -21.19 7.67 -2.69
CA LEU A 154 -22.08 6.87 -3.53
C LEU A 154 -22.23 7.45 -4.95
N LEU A 155 -22.32 8.78 -5.06
CA LEU A 155 -22.38 9.47 -6.34
C LEU A 155 -21.09 9.28 -7.15
N THR A 156 -19.93 9.46 -6.52
CA THR A 156 -18.60 9.28 -7.16
C THR A 156 -18.40 7.82 -7.57
N MET A 157 -18.79 6.86 -6.73
CA MET A 157 -18.76 5.43 -7.06
C MET A 157 -19.65 5.12 -8.26
N SER A 158 -20.89 5.62 -8.27
CA SER A 158 -21.82 5.43 -9.38
C SER A 158 -21.27 6.00 -10.70
N LYS A 159 -20.61 7.17 -10.62
CA LYS A 159 -19.95 7.81 -11.76
C LYS A 159 -18.79 6.97 -12.31
N ASP A 160 -17.88 6.52 -11.45
CA ASP A 160 -16.68 5.76 -11.85
C ASP A 160 -17.04 4.36 -12.40
N TYR A 161 -18.07 3.73 -11.83
CA TYR A 161 -18.48 2.38 -12.20
C TYR A 161 -19.63 2.32 -13.20
N LYS A 162 -20.17 3.43 -13.70
CA LYS A 162 -21.35 3.43 -14.56
C LYS A 162 -21.24 2.45 -15.74
N ASP A 163 -20.16 2.56 -16.51
CA ASP A 163 -19.97 1.76 -17.73
C ASP A 163 -19.56 0.32 -17.41
N PHE A 164 -18.66 0.15 -16.43
CA PHE A 164 -18.18 -1.17 -16.01
C PHE A 164 -19.30 -1.98 -15.32
N GLY A 165 -19.99 -1.36 -14.37
CA GLY A 165 -21.10 -1.94 -13.62
C GLY A 165 -22.25 -2.32 -14.54
N MET A 166 -22.61 -1.49 -15.51
CA MET A 166 -23.63 -1.82 -16.52
C MET A 166 -23.23 -3.06 -17.35
N ARG A 167 -21.95 -3.18 -17.75
CA ARG A 167 -21.45 -4.37 -18.46
C ARG A 167 -21.47 -5.62 -17.58
N MET A 168 -21.10 -5.51 -16.31
CA MET A 168 -21.10 -6.62 -15.35
C MET A 168 -22.52 -7.09 -15.02
N PHE A 169 -23.46 -6.16 -14.85
CA PHE A 169 -24.88 -6.44 -14.66
C PHE A 169 -25.48 -7.14 -15.90
N LYS A 170 -25.23 -6.63 -17.10
CA LYS A 170 -25.64 -7.29 -18.37
C LYS A 170 -25.08 -8.71 -18.53
N LYS A 171 -23.92 -9.00 -17.94
CA LYS A 171 -23.29 -10.33 -17.92
C LYS A 171 -23.74 -11.21 -16.74
N GLY A 172 -24.69 -10.77 -15.92
CA GLY A 172 -25.18 -11.50 -14.75
C GLY A 172 -24.15 -11.63 -13.60
N LYS A 173 -23.05 -10.88 -13.65
CA LYS A 173 -21.95 -10.95 -12.66
C LYS A 173 -22.17 -10.05 -11.44
N MET A 174 -23.14 -9.14 -11.52
CA MET A 174 -23.63 -8.31 -10.40
C MET A 174 -25.06 -8.72 -10.05
N GLY A 175 -25.23 -9.95 -9.58
CA GLY A 175 -26.52 -10.41 -9.06
C GLY A 175 -26.82 -9.82 -7.68
N PRO A 176 -28.08 -9.92 -7.19
CA PRO A 176 -28.47 -9.41 -5.86
C PRO A 176 -27.60 -9.97 -4.73
N LYS A 177 -27.16 -11.23 -4.84
CA LYS A 177 -26.27 -11.86 -3.85
C LYS A 177 -24.90 -11.19 -3.74
N ALA A 178 -24.37 -10.61 -4.82
CA ALA A 178 -23.09 -9.89 -4.79
C ALA A 178 -23.20 -8.52 -4.07
N MET A 179 -24.42 -8.01 -3.88
CA MET A 179 -24.70 -6.81 -3.08
C MET A 179 -24.92 -7.10 -1.60
N PHE A 180 -24.86 -8.36 -1.18
CA PHE A 180 -24.96 -8.73 0.23
C PHE A 180 -23.68 -9.45 0.68
N PRO A 181 -23.23 -9.21 1.92
CA PRO A 181 -22.04 -9.85 2.42
C PRO A 181 -22.27 -11.34 2.70
N GLU A 182 -21.42 -12.19 2.15
CA GLU A 182 -21.27 -13.59 2.59
C GLU A 182 -20.16 -13.70 3.62
N LYS A 183 -20.32 -14.59 4.61
CA LYS A 183 -19.33 -14.81 5.68
C LYS A 183 -18.68 -16.18 5.52
N VAL A 184 -17.40 -16.27 5.84
CA VAL A 184 -16.70 -17.56 5.96
C VAL A 184 -17.18 -18.31 7.21
N LYS A 185 -17.15 -19.64 7.19
CA LYS A 185 -17.58 -20.49 8.30
C LYS A 185 -16.69 -20.31 9.54
N ASP A 186 -15.36 -20.35 9.38
CA ASP A 186 -14.39 -20.33 10.49
C ASP A 186 -13.87 -18.95 10.85
N ARG A 187 -14.77 -18.02 11.23
CA ARG A 187 -14.38 -16.65 11.60
C ARG A 187 -13.49 -16.55 12.83
N ALA A 188 -13.53 -17.55 13.72
CA ALA A 188 -12.68 -17.58 14.90
C ALA A 188 -11.19 -17.61 14.51
N VAL A 189 -10.84 -18.39 13.49
CA VAL A 189 -9.47 -18.48 12.96
C VAL A 189 -9.06 -17.13 12.36
N VAL A 190 -9.92 -16.52 11.54
CA VAL A 190 -9.64 -15.20 10.96
C VAL A 190 -9.41 -14.14 12.04
N LYS A 191 -10.27 -14.10 13.06
CA LYS A 191 -10.09 -13.16 14.19
C LYS A 191 -8.77 -13.38 14.91
N LYS A 192 -8.37 -14.64 15.11
CA LYS A 192 -7.08 -14.98 15.72
C LYS A 192 -5.91 -14.46 14.89
N ILE A 193 -5.95 -14.66 13.57
CA ILE A 193 -4.93 -14.14 12.64
C ILE A 193 -4.82 -12.62 12.78
N PHE A 194 -5.94 -11.89 12.71
CA PHE A 194 -5.91 -10.42 12.85
C PHE A 194 -5.43 -9.96 14.23
N ALA A 195 -5.71 -10.71 15.30
CA ALA A 195 -5.20 -10.41 16.63
C ALA A 195 -3.67 -10.53 16.70
N GLU A 196 -3.13 -11.64 16.16
CA GLU A 196 -1.68 -11.87 16.08
C GLU A 196 -0.96 -10.76 15.28
N PHE A 197 -1.56 -10.27 14.20
CA PHE A 197 -1.01 -9.18 13.40
C PHE A 197 -1.17 -7.78 14.01
N SER A 198 -2.08 -7.59 14.97
CA SER A 198 -2.29 -6.28 15.63
C SER A 198 -1.39 -6.05 16.85
N GLU A 199 -0.71 -7.10 17.33
CA GLU A 199 0.15 -7.08 18.52
C GLU A 199 1.65 -6.95 18.19
N GLY A 200 2.05 -6.98 16.91
CA GLY A 200 3.42 -6.79 16.43
C GLY A 200 3.60 -5.51 15.62
#